data_AF-A0A534P6N3-F1
#
_entry.id   AF-A0A534P6N3-F1
#
_cell.length_a   1.000
_cell.length_b   1.000
_cell.length_c   1.000
_cell.angle_alpha   90.00
_cell.angle_beta   90.00
_cell.angle_gamma   90.00
#
_symmetry.space_group_name_H-M   'P 1'
#
loop_
_entity.id
_entity.type
_entity.pdbx_description
1 polymer ?
#
loop_
_entity_poly.entity_id
_entity_poly.type
_entity_poly.pdbx_seq_one_letter_code
_entity_poly.pdbx_strand_id
1 'polypeptide(L)' 'MLSRLLTAHPWHGIAPGDPASSITVYVEIVPTDTVKYELDKESGHLRVDRPQLYSSQPPSLYG' A
#
# COMPACT_ATOMS: atom_id res chain seq x y z
N MET A 1 -3.24 21.10 -14.72
CA MET A 1 -2.53 21.83 -13.64
C MET A 1 -3.11 21.55 -12.25
N LEU A 2 -4.43 21.46 -12.07
CA LEU A 2 -5.06 21.15 -10.76
C LEU A 2 -4.72 19.75 -10.19
N SER A 3 -4.44 18.77 -11.06
CA SER A 3 -4.13 17.38 -10.66
C SER A 3 -2.85 17.21 -9.84
N ARG A 4 -1.95 18.21 -9.81
CA ARG A 4 -0.73 18.18 -8.98
C ARG A 4 -0.93 18.73 -7.56
N LEU A 5 -2.10 19.29 -7.26
CA LEU A 5 -2.42 19.84 -5.92
C LEU A 5 -3.15 18.84 -5.03
N LEU A 6 -3.62 17.72 -5.59
CA LEU A 6 -4.37 16.69 -4.89
C LEU A 6 -3.55 15.40 -4.89
N THR A 7 -3.48 14.73 -3.73
CA THR A 7 -2.85 13.41 -3.62
C THR A 7 -3.70 12.38 -4.33
N ALA A 8 -3.09 11.59 -5.22
CA ALA A 8 -3.78 10.51 -5.91
C ALA A 8 -4.16 9.40 -4.91
N HIS A 9 -5.40 8.91 -5.00
CA HIS A 9 -5.83 7.74 -4.24
C HIS A 9 -5.00 6.51 -4.69
N PRO A 10 -4.29 5.80 -3.79
CA PRO A 10 -3.37 4.73 -4.20
C PRO A 10 -3.98 3.64 -5.08
N TRP A 11 -5.24 3.29 -4.82
CA TRP A 11 -5.96 2.26 -5.60
C TRP A 11 -6.50 2.74 -6.96
N HIS A 12 -6.93 4.00 -7.07
CA HIS A 12 -7.71 4.47 -8.23
C HIS A 12 -7.00 5.55 -9.05
N GLY A 13 -6.08 6.29 -8.43
CA GLY A 13 -5.42 7.47 -9.01
C GLY A 13 -4.03 7.19 -9.57
N ILE A 14 -3.54 5.94 -9.50
CA ILE A 14 -2.22 5.53 -9.99
C ILE A 14 -2.40 4.48 -11.07
N ALA A 15 -1.72 4.64 -12.20
CA ALA A 15 -1.76 3.66 -13.28
C ALA A 15 -0.97 2.40 -12.87
N PRO A 16 -1.47 1.20 -13.17
CA PRO A 16 -0.85 -0.06 -12.73
C PRO A 16 0.48 -0.38 -13.44
N GLY A 17 0.90 0.39 -14.46
CA GLY A 17 2.04 0.06 -15.31
C GLY A 17 1.70 -0.98 -16.37
N ASP A 18 2.73 -1.52 -17.02
CA ASP A 18 2.59 -2.55 -18.06
C ASP A 18 3.07 -3.90 -17.51
N PRO A 19 2.19 -4.93 -17.47
CA PRO A 19 2.55 -6.24 -16.92
C PRO A 19 3.64 -6.98 -17.71
N ALA A 20 3.91 -6.60 -18.97
CA ALA A 20 5.00 -7.19 -19.75
C ALA A 20 6.39 -6.61 -19.40
N SER A 21 6.44 -5.49 -18.69
CA SER A 21 7.68 -4.80 -18.34
C SER A 21 7.78 -4.58 -16.82
N SER A 22 6.99 -3.66 -16.29
CA SER A 22 6.97 -3.34 -14.87
C SER A 22 5.60 -2.82 -14.45
N ILE A 23 5.15 -3.31 -13.29
CA ILE A 23 3.92 -2.85 -12.64
C ILE A 23 4.23 -1.89 -11.50
N THR A 24 3.29 -1.00 -11.22
CA THR A 24 3.32 -0.14 -10.04
C THR A 24 2.50 -0.80 -8.94
N VAL A 25 3.10 -0.95 -7.77
CA VAL A 25 2.47 -1.54 -6.58
C VAL A 25 2.50 -0.54 -5.42
N TYR A 26 1.47 -0.59 -4.57
CA TYR A 26 1.41 0.22 -3.37
C TYR A 26 1.74 -0.65 -2.17
N VAL A 27 2.97 -0.53 -1.64
CA VAL A 27 3.44 -1.36 -0.53
C VAL A 27 2.76 -0.91 0.77
N GLU A 28 2.00 -1.79 1.37
CA GLU A 28 1.30 -1.57 2.64
C GLU A 28 2.16 -1.99 3.85
N ILE A 29 3.00 -3.01 3.68
CA ILE A 29 3.78 -3.62 4.76
C ILE A 29 5.21 -3.93 4.31
N VAL A 30 6.18 -3.64 5.17
CA VAL A 30 7.60 -4.00 5.00
C VAL A 30 8.05 -5.03 6.05
N PRO A 31 9.17 -5.77 5.83
CA PRO A 31 9.61 -6.83 6.74
C PRO A 31 9.88 -6.41 8.19
N THR A 32 10.14 -5.13 8.43
CA THR A 32 10.40 -4.60 9.78
C THR A 32 9.13 -4.21 10.54
N ASP A 33 7.95 -4.26 9.90
CA ASP A 33 6.71 -3.87 10.54
C ASP A 33 6.22 -4.91 11.56
N THR A 34 5.76 -4.41 12.70
CA THR A 34 5.20 -5.22 13.81
C THR A 34 3.67 -5.24 13.82
N VAL A 35 3.05 -4.57 12.85
CA VAL A 35 1.59 -4.50 12.68
C VAL A 35 1.22 -4.80 11.23
N LYS A 36 0.01 -5.30 11.00
CA LYS A 36 -0.58 -5.41 9.67
C LYS A 36 -1.26 -4.08 9.35
N TYR A 37 -0.75 -3.40 8.34
CA TYR A 37 -1.45 -2.29 7.72
C TYR A 37 -2.34 -2.78 6.58
N GLU A 38 -3.30 -1.94 6.19
CA GLU A 38 -4.14 -2.12 5.00
C GLU A 38 -4.56 -0.74 4.50
N LEU A 39 -4.69 -0.60 3.17
CA LEU A 39 -5.27 0.57 2.56
C LEU A 39 -6.76 0.66 2.92
N ASP A 40 -7.14 1.75 3.56
CA ASP A 40 -8.55 2.10 3.71
C ASP A 40 -9.11 2.51 2.34
N LYS A 41 -9.99 1.69 1.78
CA LYS A 41 -10.48 1.81 0.40
C LYS A 41 -11.32 3.07 0.14
N GLU A 42 -11.92 3.63 1.19
CA GLU A 42 -12.76 4.82 1.08
C GLU A 42 -11.92 6.09 1.06
N SER A 43 -10.95 6.20 1.97
CA SER A 43 -10.12 7.40 2.11
C SER A 43 -8.82 7.37 1.31
N GLY A 44 -8.31 6.17 0.99
CA GLY A 44 -6.99 5.98 0.37
C GLY A 44 -5.82 6.13 1.35
N HIS A 45 -6.08 6.20 2.66
CA HIS A 45 -5.04 6.27 3.68
C HIS A 45 -4.62 4.87 4.15
N LEU A 46 -3.34 4.73 4.52
CA LEU A 46 -2.86 3.51 5.16
C LEU A 46 -3.35 3.46 6.61
N ARG A 47 -3.99 2.37 7.00
CA ARG A 47 -4.58 2.18 8.32
C ARG A 47 -4.00 0.94 8.99
N VAL A 48 -3.88 0.97 10.32
CA VAL A 48 -3.61 -0.23 11.11
C VAL A 48 -4.86 -1.12 11.09
N ASP A 49 -4.76 -2.28 10.46
CA ASP A 49 -5.79 -3.32 10.54
C ASP A 49 -5.72 -4.01 11.90
N ARG A 50 -4.54 -4.55 12.24
CA ARG A 50 -4.30 -5.23 13.52
C ARG A 50 -2.82 -5.32 13.89
N PRO A 51 -2.47 -5.46 15.17
CA PRO A 51 -1.11 -5.88 15.54
C PRO A 51 -0.81 -7.31 15.04
N GLN A 52 0.48 -7.63 14.88
CA GLN A 52 0.89 -9.02 14.71
C GLN A 52 0.64 -9.78 16.01
N LEU A 53 -0.06 -10.92 15.92
CA LEU A 53 -0.42 -11.73 17.09
C LEU A 53 0.79 -12.51 17.64
N TYR A 54 1.73 -12.85 16.77
CA TYR A 54 2.93 -13.63 17.09
C TYR A 54 4.18 -12.88 16.65
N SER A 55 5.36 -13.47 16.88
CA SER A 55 6.66 -12.93 16.43
C SER A 55 6.92 -13.12 14.93
N SER A 56 5.87 -13.30 14.12
CA SER A 56 5.98 -13.41 12.67
C SER A 56 6.22 -12.04 12.06
N GLN A 57 7.25 -11.97 11.22
CA GLN A 57 7.53 -10.80 10.38
C GLN A 57 7.19 -11.12 8.92
N PRO A 58 6.66 -10.16 8.15
CA PRO A 58 6.46 -10.31 6.73
C PRO A 58 7.80 -10.65 6.03
N PRO A 59 7.87 -11.69 5.18
CA PRO A 59 9.13 -12.08 4.56
C PRO A 59 9.54 -11.18 3.38
N SER A 60 8.62 -10.36 2.88
CA SER A 60 8.80 -9.49 1.72
C SER A 60 7.95 -8.23 1.83
N LEU A 61 8.13 -7.29 0.90
CA LEU A 61 7.17 -6.21 0.67
C LEU A 61 5.80 -6.83 0.33
N TYR A 62 4.73 -6.25 0.87
CA TYR A 62 3.35 -6.71 0.65
C TYR A 62 2.42 -5.53 0.40
N GLY A 63 1.56 -5.66 -0.62
CA GLY A 63 0.57 -4.67 -1.07
C GLY A 63 0.29 -4.76 -2.56
#